data_AF-A0A0B3ACV1-F1
#
_entry.id   AF-A0A0B3ACV1-F1
#
_cell.length_a   1.000
_cell.length_b   1.000
_cell.length_c   1.000
_cell.angle_alpha   90.00
_cell.angle_beta   90.00
_cell.angle_gamma   90.00
#
_symmetry.space_group_name_H-M   'P 1'
#
loop_
_entity.id
_entity.type
_entity.pdbx_description
1 polymer ?
#
loop_
_entity_poly.entity_id
_entity_poly.type
_entity_poly.pdbx_seq_one_letter_code
_entity_poly.pdbx_strand_id
1 'polypeptide(L)'
;MNLVVDTNRIIASFLKDGASRYILLSDDHRFFTPSFGLEEIIRYREYILRKGAISQRLFTELMGEFFQDIRIVDIPKNALLVQQLKSLVRDPNDIPFLALALVLKADGIWSDDKDFLIQKKIKIFTTKDLLHNAFNP
;
A
#
# COMPACT_ATOMS: atom_id res chain seq x y z
N MET A 1 -6.43 -11.16 -6.23
CA MET A 1 -5.64 -11.49 -5.00
C MET A 1 -6.03 -10.56 -3.87
N ASN A 2 -5.82 -10.94 -2.62
CA ASN A 2 -5.86 -10.07 -1.45
C ASN A 2 -4.44 -9.51 -1.22
N LEU A 3 -4.24 -8.22 -1.45
CA LEU A 3 -2.94 -7.58 -1.36
C LEU A 3 -2.94 -6.48 -0.31
N VAL A 4 -1.90 -6.45 0.52
CA VAL A 4 -1.63 -5.29 1.38
C VAL A 4 -0.84 -4.27 0.55
N VAL A 5 -1.32 -3.04 0.48
CA VAL A 5 -0.73 -1.98 -0.34
C VAL A 5 0.14 -1.11 0.55
N ASP A 6 1.41 -0.96 0.17
CA ASP A 6 2.31 0.03 0.76
C ASP A 6 1.83 1.45 0.46
N THR A 7 1.87 2.35 1.45
CA THR A 7 1.55 3.77 1.31
C THR A 7 2.20 4.39 0.08
N ASN A 8 3.46 4.07 -0.20
CA ASN A 8 4.19 4.64 -1.33
C ASN A 8 3.55 4.33 -2.69
N ARG A 9 2.84 3.20 -2.82
CA ARG A 9 2.09 2.86 -4.04
C ARG A 9 0.85 3.72 -4.19
N ILE A 10 0.14 3.96 -3.08
CA ILE A 10 -1.02 4.86 -3.05
C ILE A 10 -0.58 6.32 -3.28
N ILE A 11 0.53 6.76 -2.68
CA ILE A 11 1.10 8.09 -2.98
C ILE A 11 1.46 8.20 -4.46
N ALA A 12 2.09 7.18 -5.05
CA ALA A 12 2.45 7.18 -6.46
C ALA A 12 1.24 7.32 -7.40
N SER A 13 0.08 6.77 -7.05
CA SER A 13 -1.14 6.92 -7.85
C SER A 13 -1.71 8.34 -7.82
N PHE A 14 -1.50 9.11 -6.75
CA PHE A 14 -1.82 10.54 -6.76
C PHE A 14 -0.86 11.34 -7.62
N LEU A 15 0.45 11.02 -7.58
CA LEU A 15 1.48 11.81 -8.25
C LEU A 15 1.41 11.75 -9.77
N LYS A 16 0.97 10.63 -10.34
CA LYS A 16 0.83 10.46 -11.79
C LYS A 16 -0.36 9.55 -12.11
N ASP A 17 -1.02 9.86 -13.22
CA ASP A 17 -1.90 8.89 -13.87
C ASP A 17 -1.04 7.86 -14.61
N GLY A 18 -0.77 6.74 -13.95
CA GLY A 18 0.16 5.73 -14.45
C GLY A 18 -0.08 4.39 -13.80
N ALA A 19 0.90 3.49 -13.89
CA ALA A 19 0.76 2.09 -13.48
C ALA A 19 0.12 1.88 -12.09
N SER A 20 0.59 2.60 -11.06
CA SER A 20 0.02 2.46 -9.71
C SER A 20 -1.44 2.91 -9.63
N ARG A 21 -1.82 3.97 -10.36
CA ARG A 21 -3.23 4.40 -10.42
C ARG A 21 -4.09 3.39 -11.17
N TYR A 22 -3.60 2.92 -12.31
CA TYR A 22 -4.27 1.90 -13.11
C TYR A 22 -4.53 0.63 -12.29
N ILE A 23 -3.52 0.10 -11.59
CA ILE A 23 -3.67 -1.10 -10.76
C ILE A 23 -4.64 -0.87 -9.59
N LEU A 24 -4.58 0.30 -8.93
CA LEU A 24 -5.46 0.58 -7.80
C LEU A 24 -6.93 0.68 -8.19
N LEU A 25 -7.20 1.21 -9.39
CA LEU A 25 -8.55 1.38 -9.92
C LEU A 25 -9.03 0.17 -10.74
N SER A 26 -8.24 -0.92 -10.83
CA SER A 26 -8.68 -2.14 -11.49
C SER A 26 -9.35 -3.10 -10.51
N ASP A 27 -10.38 -3.81 -10.98
CA ASP A 27 -11.11 -4.79 -10.18
C ASP A 27 -10.37 -6.13 -10.01
N ASP A 28 -9.12 -6.23 -10.46
CA ASP A 28 -8.36 -7.49 -10.48
C ASP A 28 -8.00 -7.98 -9.06
N HIS A 29 -7.90 -7.05 -8.11
CA HIS A 29 -7.35 -7.28 -6.78
C HIS A 29 -8.17 -6.60 -5.69
N ARG A 30 -8.18 -7.21 -4.50
CA ARG A 30 -8.73 -6.62 -3.29
C ARG A 30 -7.59 -6.04 -2.47
N PHE A 31 -7.64 -4.74 -2.23
CA PHE A 31 -6.57 -4.01 -1.58
C PHE A 31 -6.88 -3.73 -0.12
N PHE A 32 -5.85 -3.82 0.72
CA PHE A 32 -5.91 -3.53 2.14
C PHE A 32 -4.74 -2.63 2.54
N THR A 33 -4.95 -1.73 3.48
CA THR A 33 -3.86 -0.93 4.07
C THR A 33 -4.09 -0.77 5.57
N PRO A 34 -3.03 -0.73 6.40
CA PRO A 34 -3.20 -0.31 7.78
C PRO A 34 -3.67 1.14 7.85
N SER A 35 -4.38 1.52 8.91
CA SER A 35 -4.74 2.92 9.18
C SER A 35 -3.55 3.87 9.19
N PHE A 36 -2.38 3.37 9.61
CA PHE A 36 -1.09 4.05 9.48
C PHE A 36 -0.84 4.59 8.07
N GLY A 37 -1.16 3.83 7.02
CA GLY A 37 -0.97 4.28 5.65
C GLY A 37 -1.90 5.42 5.25
N LEU A 38 -3.13 5.45 5.76
CA LEU A 38 -4.03 6.59 5.57
C LEU A 38 -3.50 7.84 6.28
N GLU A 39 -3.05 7.70 7.54
CA GLU A 39 -2.45 8.80 8.30
C GLU A 39 -1.24 9.40 7.57
N GLU A 40 -0.42 8.53 6.98
CA GLU A 40 0.75 8.91 6.21
C GLU A 40 0.38 9.69 4.93
N ILE A 41 -0.64 9.24 4.18
CA ILE A 41 -1.14 9.99 3.00
C ILE A 41 -1.63 11.38 3.41
N ILE A 42 -2.37 11.49 4.50
CA ILE A 42 -2.87 12.78 5.02
C ILE A 42 -1.68 13.67 5.42
N ARG A 43 -0.67 13.12 6.09
CA ARG A 43 0.56 13.84 6.47
C ARG A 43 1.31 14.36 5.24
N TYR A 44 1.37 13.57 4.17
CA TYR A 44 2.05 13.95 2.93
C TYR A 44 1.16 14.72 1.93
N ARG A 45 -0.07 15.10 2.28
CA ARG A 45 -1.01 15.81 1.40
C ARG A 45 -0.36 17.00 0.67
N GLU A 46 0.29 17.92 1.39
CA GLU A 46 0.91 19.10 0.77
C GLU A 46 2.03 18.75 -0.22
N TYR A 47 2.78 17.68 0.07
CA TYR A 47 3.77 17.14 -0.86
C TYR A 47 3.10 16.56 -2.10
N ILE A 48 2.02 15.79 -1.93
CA ILE A 48 1.25 15.19 -3.03
C ILE A 48 0.67 16.24 -3.95
N LEU A 49 0.00 17.26 -3.41
CA LEU A 49 -0.58 18.37 -4.17
C LEU A 49 0.48 19.08 -5.01
N ARG A 50 1.60 19.45 -4.38
CA ARG A 50 2.69 20.16 -5.06
C ARG A 50 3.40 19.29 -6.11
N LYS A 51 3.71 18.04 -5.76
CA LYS A 51 4.53 17.17 -6.62
C LYS A 51 3.73 16.54 -7.75
N GLY A 52 2.47 16.19 -7.50
CA GLY A 52 1.54 15.68 -8.49
C GLY A 52 0.94 16.79 -9.37
N ALA A 53 1.14 18.06 -9.02
CA ALA A 53 0.49 19.20 -9.66
C ALA A 53 -1.04 19.04 -9.75
N ILE A 54 -1.64 18.45 -8.71
CA ILE A 54 -3.08 18.21 -8.62
C ILE A 54 -3.73 19.22 -7.67
N SER A 55 -4.98 19.58 -7.97
CA SER A 55 -5.76 20.45 -7.10
C SER A 55 -6.22 19.73 -5.84
N GLN A 56 -6.57 20.49 -4.80
CA GLN A 56 -7.18 19.92 -3.60
C GLN A 56 -8.48 19.15 -3.92
N ARG A 57 -9.25 19.66 -4.88
CA ARG A 57 -10.48 19.00 -5.33
C ARG A 57 -10.18 17.62 -5.91
N LEU A 58 -9.23 17.54 -6.85
CA LEU A 58 -8.84 16.27 -7.46
C LEU A 58 -8.24 15.30 -6.44
N PHE A 59 -7.46 15.79 -5.48
CA PHE A 59 -6.98 14.95 -4.37
C PHE A 59 -8.14 14.35 -3.57
N THR A 60 -9.15 15.15 -3.22
CA THR A 60 -10.33 14.65 -2.50
C THR A 60 -11.16 13.67 -3.34
N GLU A 61 -11.31 13.90 -4.64
CA GLU A 61 -11.98 12.98 -5.57
C GLU A 61 -11.24 11.63 -5.63
N LEU A 62 -9.92 11.64 -5.85
CA LEU A 62 -9.09 10.43 -5.87
C LEU A 62 -9.05 9.70 -4.52
N MET A 63 -9.06 10.42 -3.40
CA MET A 63 -9.19 9.81 -2.08
C MET A 63 -10.52 9.05 -1.96
N GLY A 64 -11.61 9.63 -2.47
CA GLY A 64 -12.91 8.97 -2.53
C GLY A 64 -12.86 7.68 -3.35
N GLU A 65 -12.30 7.75 -4.55
CA GLU A 65 -12.18 6.59 -5.45
C GLU A 65 -11.29 5.49 -4.84
N PHE A 66 -10.05 5.82 -4.45
CA PHE A 66 -9.11 4.80 -3.95
C PHE A 66 -9.62 4.10 -2.69
N PHE A 67 -10.26 4.83 -1.76
CA PHE A 67 -10.72 4.25 -0.50
C PHE A 67 -12.16 3.71 -0.55
N GLN A 68 -12.82 3.76 -1.71
CA GLN A 68 -13.97 2.89 -1.97
C GLN A 68 -13.51 1.43 -2.11
N ASP A 69 -12.36 1.19 -2.74
CA ASP A 69 -11.85 -0.15 -3.04
C ASP A 69 -10.77 -0.64 -2.05
N ILE A 70 -9.94 0.27 -1.54
CA ILE A 70 -8.93 -0.07 -0.53
C ILE A 70 -9.59 -0.15 0.86
N ARG A 71 -9.55 -1.34 1.46
CA ARG A 71 -10.03 -1.56 2.83
C ARG A 71 -8.99 -1.16 3.85
N ILE A 72 -9.34 -0.19 4.69
CA ILE A 72 -8.51 0.20 5.83
C ILE A 72 -8.75 -0.79 6.97
N VAL A 73 -7.66 -1.31 7.55
CA VAL A 73 -7.73 -2.27 8.65
C VAL A 73 -6.88 -1.78 9.81
N ASP A 74 -7.52 -1.58 10.96
CA ASP A 74 -6.82 -1.34 12.22
C ASP A 74 -6.24 -2.65 12.75
N ILE A 75 -4.92 -2.68 12.92
CA ILE A 75 -4.25 -3.83 13.53
C ILE A 75 -4.08 -3.52 15.02
N PRO A 76 -4.58 -4.40 15.90
CA PRO A 76 -4.30 -4.27 17.32
C PRO A 76 -2.79 -4.21 17.54
N LYS A 77 -2.32 -3.24 18.34
CA LYS A 77 -0.92 -3.12 18.73
C LYS A 77 -0.53 -4.29 19.63
N ASN A 78 -0.24 -5.43 19.02
CA ASN A 78 0.25 -6.61 19.72
C ASN A 78 1.77 -6.49 19.87
N ALA A 79 2.22 -6.22 21.09
CA ALA A 79 3.63 -6.01 21.40
C ALA A 79 4.52 -7.21 21.00
N LEU A 80 4.02 -8.44 21.14
CA LEU A 80 4.76 -9.64 20.76
C LEU A 80 4.89 -9.76 19.25
N LEU A 81 3.81 -9.54 18.50
CA LEU A 81 3.84 -9.52 17.03
C LEU A 81 4.81 -8.44 16.53
N VAL A 82 4.70 -7.22 17.06
CA VAL A 82 5.60 -6.11 16.73
C VAL A 82 7.06 -6.50 17.01
N GLN A 83 7.34 -7.08 18.17
CA GLN A 83 8.71 -7.50 18.52
C GLN A 83 9.26 -8.57 17.57
N GLN A 84 8.43 -9.53 17.15
CA GLN A 84 8.81 -10.56 16.19
C GLN A 84 9.09 -10.02 14.79
N LEU A 85 8.41 -8.93 14.41
CA LEU A 85 8.55 -8.29 13.10
C LEU A 85 9.70 -7.28 13.05
N LYS A 86 10.08 -6.68 14.18
CA LYS A 86 11.17 -5.70 14.27
C LYS A 86 12.49 -6.18 13.69
N SER A 87 12.80 -7.47 13.77
CA SER A 87 14.03 -8.04 13.21
C SER A 87 13.94 -8.39 11.72
N LEU A 88 12.75 -8.27 11.12
CA LEU A 88 12.48 -8.62 9.72
C LEU A 88 12.46 -7.39 8.80
N VAL A 89 12.39 -6.19 9.37
CA VAL A 89 12.33 -4.94 8.64
C VAL A 89 13.49 -4.05 9.03
N ARG A 90 13.87 -3.15 8.12
CA ARG A 90 14.82 -2.09 8.40
C ARG A 90 14.12 -0.85 8.93
N ASP A 91 13.00 -0.46 8.32
CA ASP A 91 12.16 0.64 8.77
C ASP A 91 11.05 0.13 9.71
N PRO A 92 10.96 0.62 10.96
CA PRO A 92 9.84 0.33 11.85
C PRO A 92 8.45 0.67 11.27
N ASN A 93 8.37 1.59 10.30
CA ASN A 93 7.12 1.95 9.61
C ASN A 93 6.62 0.86 8.65
N ASP A 94 7.44 -0.14 8.32
CA ASP A 94 7.02 -1.29 7.51
C ASP A 94 6.28 -2.35 8.35
N ILE A 95 6.47 -2.33 9.68
CA ILE A 95 5.88 -3.31 10.61
C ILE A 95 4.36 -3.41 10.47
N PRO A 96 3.58 -2.31 10.42
CA PRO A 96 2.14 -2.39 10.22
C PRO A 96 1.72 -3.14 8.95
N PHE A 97 2.47 -3.00 7.86
CA PHE A 97 2.15 -3.69 6.59
C PHE A 97 2.45 -5.19 6.67
N LEU A 98 3.59 -5.57 7.26
CA LEU A 98 3.91 -6.99 7.53
C LEU A 98 2.88 -7.62 8.46
N ALA A 99 2.54 -6.91 9.54
CA ALA A 99 1.55 -7.37 10.50
C ALA A 99 0.19 -7.58 9.82
N LEU A 100 -0.21 -6.66 8.93
CA LEU A 100 -1.50 -6.75 8.25
C LEU A 100 -1.56 -7.99 7.37
N ALA A 101 -0.51 -8.19 6.58
CA ALA A 101 -0.42 -9.29 5.64
C ALA A 101 -0.47 -10.65 6.37
N LEU A 102 0.18 -10.76 7.54
CA LEU A 102 0.12 -11.97 8.36
C LEU A 102 -1.27 -12.21 8.97
N VAL A 103 -1.88 -11.17 9.54
CA VAL A 103 -3.19 -11.27 10.19
C VAL A 103 -4.28 -11.63 9.19
N LEU A 104 -4.27 -10.99 8.01
CA LEU A 104 -5.23 -11.26 6.94
C LEU A 104 -4.92 -12.54 6.15
N LYS A 105 -3.73 -13.13 6.34
CA LYS A 105 -3.17 -14.16 5.47
C LYS A 105 -3.24 -13.72 3.99
N ALA A 106 -2.80 -12.50 3.73
CA ALA A 106 -2.81 -11.90 2.41
C ALA A 106 -1.90 -12.68 1.45
N ASP A 107 -2.21 -12.62 0.15
CA ASP A 107 -1.39 -13.25 -0.90
C ASP A 107 -0.01 -12.60 -0.99
N GLY A 108 0.10 -11.33 -0.58
CA GLY A 108 1.36 -10.61 -0.46
C GLY A 108 1.20 -9.13 -0.15
N ILE A 109 2.33 -8.43 -0.16
CA ILE A 109 2.40 -6.97 -0.08
C ILE A 109 2.75 -6.45 -1.48
N TRP A 110 2.02 -5.45 -1.95
CA TRP A 110 2.40 -4.69 -3.13
C TRP A 110 3.27 -3.51 -2.71
N SER A 111 4.54 -3.56 -3.09
CA SER A 111 5.51 -2.48 -2.91
C SER A 111 6.62 -2.58 -3.96
N ASP A 112 7.19 -1.43 -4.34
CA ASP A 112 8.44 -1.37 -5.10
C ASP A 112 9.65 -1.04 -4.18
N ASP A 113 9.42 -0.92 -2.88
CA ASP A 113 10.50 -0.75 -1.91
C ASP A 113 11.20 -2.08 -1.66
N LYS A 114 12.53 -2.06 -1.80
CA LYS A 114 13.38 -3.24 -1.62
C LYS A 114 13.55 -3.61 -0.16
N ASP A 115 13.25 -2.73 0.78
CA ASP A 115 13.33 -3.03 2.21
C ASP A 115 12.35 -4.15 2.61
N PHE A 116 11.20 -4.26 1.94
CA PHE A 116 10.26 -5.38 2.11
C PHE A 116 10.82 -6.74 1.63
N LEU A 117 11.90 -6.77 0.83
CA LEU A 117 12.55 -8.01 0.40
C LEU A 117 13.52 -8.58 1.44
N ILE A 118 13.80 -7.85 2.52
CA ILE A 118 14.63 -8.32 3.64
C ILE A 118 13.93 -9.48 4.36
N GLN A 119 12.63 -9.33 4.60
CA GLN A 119 11.79 -10.42 5.10
C GLN A 119 11.54 -11.46 4.00
N LYS A 120 11.42 -12.74 4.38
CA LYS A 120 11.16 -13.86 3.45
C LYS A 120 9.85 -14.60 3.73
N LYS A 121 9.00 -14.04 4.60
CA LYS A 121 7.77 -14.70 5.08
C LYS A 121 6.57 -14.38 4.20
N ILE A 122 6.54 -13.20 3.61
CA ILE A 122 5.43 -12.65 2.85
C ILE A 122 5.93 -12.40 1.43
N LYS A 123 5.14 -12.78 0.43
CA LYS A 123 5.46 -12.51 -0.96
C LYS A 123 5.34 -11.01 -1.23
N ILE A 124 6.34 -10.45 -1.91
CA ILE A 124 6.31 -9.07 -2.38
C ILE A 124 5.98 -9.09 -3.87
N PHE A 125 4.99 -8.29 -4.26
CA PHE A 125 4.65 -8.02 -5.64
C PHE A 125 5.12 -6.61 -5.97
N THR A 126 5.90 -6.47 -7.03
CA THR A 126 6.22 -5.17 -7.60
C THR A 126 5.08 -4.69 -8.51
N THR A 127 5.06 -3.40 -8.82
CA THR A 127 4.15 -2.83 -9.82
C THR A 127 4.26 -3.58 -11.16
N LYS A 128 5.48 -4.00 -11.54
CA LYS A 128 5.71 -4.78 -12.76
C LYS A 128 5.06 -6.16 -12.70
N ASP A 129 5.11 -6.83 -11.55
CA ASP A 129 4.50 -8.15 -11.38
C ASP A 129 2.98 -8.09 -11.51
N LEU A 130 2.36 -7.05 -10.95
CA LEU A 130 0.91 -6.86 -11.02
C LEU A 130 0.46 -6.45 -12.43
N LEU A 131 1.21 -5.61 -13.14
CA LEU A 131 0.90 -5.26 -14.53
C LEU A 131 0.94 -6.46 -15.47
N HIS A 132 1.92 -7.36 -15.37
CA HIS A 132 2.00 -8.52 -16.27
C HIS A 132 0.80 -9.48 -16.12
N ASN A 133 0.22 -9.59 -14.92
CA ASN A 133 -0.96 -10.43 -14.70
C ASN A 133 -2.24 -9.80 -15.30
N ALA A 134 -2.27 -8.49 -15.56
CA ALA A 134 -3.41 -7.81 -16.16
C ALA A 134 -3.50 -7.96 -17.69
N PHE A 135 -2.38 -8.31 -18.36
CA PHE A 135 -2.31 -8.42 -19.83
C PHE A 135 -2.18 -9.87 -20.34
N ASN A 136 -2.20 -10.86 -19.45
CA ASN A 136 -2.32 -12.29 -19.78
C ASN A 136 -3.32 -12.96 -18.80
N PRO A 137 -4.64 -12.76 -19.02
CA PRO A 137 -5.69 -13.41 -18.23
C PRO A 137 -5.76 -14.93 -18.44
#